data_AF-Q92W10-F1
#
_entry.id   AF-Q92W10-F1
#
_cell.length_a   1.000
_cell.length_b   1.000
_cell.length_c   1.000
_cell.angle_alpha   90.00
_cell.angle_beta   90.00
_cell.angle_gamma   90.00
#
_symmetry.space_group_name_H-M   'P 1'
#
loop_
_entity.id
_entity.type
_entity.pdbx_description
1 polymer ?
#
loop_
_entity_poly.entity_id
_entity_poly.type
_entity_poly.pdbx_seq_one_letter_code
_entity_poly.pdbx_strand_id
1 'polypeptide(L)'
;MCKPRALSGGRPPAVLQRARRGTVLAEASVFSDQYHCDAVAAMATEVVLVAIGEIQRLLNEDHVFALEWSRHLSNELQHTRKRAEILALRTVAARLDGWLTWSDGDLPPKGEWRRLAEEIAVSPEALYREISRRRD
;
A
#
# COMPACT_ATOMS: atom_id res chain seq x y z
N MET A 1 3.66 1.42 -7.94
CA MET A 1 2.53 0.70 -7.32
C MET A 1 2.81 -0.79 -7.41
N CYS A 2 2.89 -1.49 -6.28
CA CYS A 2 3.07 -2.95 -6.23
C CYS A 2 1.69 -3.62 -6.34
N LYS A 3 1.50 -4.44 -7.35
CA LYS A 3 0.28 -5.21 -7.66
C LYS A 3 0.62 -6.70 -7.55
N PRO A 4 -0.21 -7.54 -6.91
CA PRO A 4 0.04 -8.96 -6.91
C PRO A 4 0.04 -9.46 -8.35
N ARG A 5 0.84 -10.49 -8.60
CA ARG A 5 0.79 -11.23 -9.86
C ARG A 5 -0.66 -11.63 -10.14
N ALA A 6 -1.09 -11.51 -11.39
CA ALA A 6 -2.49 -11.76 -11.76
C ALA A 6 -2.99 -13.10 -11.20
N LEU A 7 -3.95 -13.05 -10.28
CA LEU A 7 -4.63 -14.24 -9.78
C LEU A 7 -5.55 -14.75 -10.90
N SER A 8 -5.46 -16.03 -11.23
CA SER A 8 -6.33 -16.70 -12.21
C SER A 8 -7.80 -16.56 -11.77
N GLY A 9 -8.53 -15.61 -12.36
CA GLY A 9 -9.94 -15.39 -11.99
C GLY A 9 -10.61 -14.08 -12.44
N GLY A 10 -10.00 -13.27 -13.33
CA GLY A 10 -10.64 -12.07 -13.89
C GLY A 10 -10.91 -10.91 -12.91
N ARG A 11 -10.49 -11.03 -11.63
CA ARG A 11 -10.55 -9.94 -10.66
C ARG A 11 -9.49 -8.88 -10.99
N PRO A 12 -9.82 -7.57 -11.01
CA PRO A 12 -8.82 -6.53 -11.21
C PRO A 12 -7.70 -6.65 -10.17
N PRO A 13 -6.43 -6.44 -10.56
CA PRO A 13 -5.30 -6.62 -9.66
C PRO A 13 -5.43 -5.69 -8.46
N ALA A 14 -5.36 -6.27 -7.26
CA ALA A 14 -5.36 -5.49 -6.03
C ALA A 14 -4.11 -4.62 -5.96
N VAL A 15 -4.17 -3.49 -5.28
CA VAL A 15 -2.98 -2.71 -4.97
C VAL A 15 -2.47 -3.17 -3.61
N LEU A 16 -1.27 -3.74 -3.54
CA LEU A 16 -0.67 -4.19 -2.28
C LEU A 16 0.00 -3.02 -1.56
N GLN A 17 0.79 -2.23 -2.30
CA GLN A 17 1.53 -1.10 -1.76
C GLN A 17 1.52 0.08 -2.76
N ARG A 18 1.33 1.29 -2.24
CA ARG A 18 1.48 2.54 -2.98
C ARG A 18 2.76 3.25 -2.54
N ALA A 19 3.85 2.97 -3.22
CA ALA A 19 5.10 3.68 -3.02
C ALA A 19 5.00 5.16 -3.41
N ARG A 20 5.59 6.01 -2.57
CA ARG A 20 5.82 7.45 -2.78
C ARG A 20 7.32 7.72 -2.65
N ARG A 21 7.73 8.99 -2.75
CA ARG A 21 9.11 9.39 -2.51
C ARG A 21 9.56 8.87 -1.13
N GLY A 22 10.69 8.17 -1.09
CA GLY A 22 11.26 7.59 0.13
C GLY A 22 10.72 6.21 0.52
N THR A 23 9.75 5.65 -0.21
CA THR A 23 9.29 4.28 0.02
C THR A 23 10.26 3.28 -0.60
N VAL A 24 10.59 2.23 0.15
CA VAL A 24 11.24 1.03 -0.38
C VAL A 24 10.22 0.21 -1.15
N LEU A 25 10.62 -0.33 -2.30
CA LEU A 25 9.82 -1.25 -3.12
C LEU A 25 10.49 -2.62 -3.12
N ALA A 26 9.66 -3.67 -3.11
CA ALA A 26 10.11 -5.07 -3.14
C ALA A 26 10.97 -5.47 -1.93
N GLU A 27 10.79 -4.81 -0.80
CA GLU A 27 11.40 -5.13 0.50
C GLU A 27 11.11 -6.57 0.92
N ALA A 28 9.90 -7.07 0.62
CA ALA A 28 9.51 -8.46 0.88
C ALA A 28 10.30 -9.49 0.03
N SER A 29 11.00 -9.06 -1.02
CA SER A 29 11.77 -9.92 -1.92
C SER A 29 13.26 -10.01 -1.56
N VAL A 30 13.73 -9.32 -0.51
CA VAL A 30 15.15 -9.35 -0.09
C VAL A 30 15.67 -10.76 0.21
N PHE A 31 14.78 -11.66 0.62
CA PHE A 31 15.11 -13.06 0.91
C PHE A 31 14.38 -14.04 -0.02
N SER A 32 13.96 -13.60 -1.20
CA SER A 32 13.26 -14.45 -2.18
C SER A 32 13.93 -14.41 -3.53
N ASP A 33 14.00 -15.56 -4.19
CA ASP A 33 14.50 -15.68 -5.57
C ASP A 33 13.54 -15.11 -6.62
N GLN A 34 12.30 -14.78 -6.23
CA GLN A 34 11.25 -14.32 -7.14
C GLN A 34 10.43 -13.20 -6.53
N TYR A 35 10.07 -12.21 -7.35
CA TYR A 35 9.14 -11.15 -6.94
C TYR A 35 7.74 -11.71 -6.70
N HIS A 36 7.11 -11.25 -5.62
CA HIS A 36 5.74 -11.61 -5.26
C HIS A 36 4.67 -10.70 -5.90
N CYS A 37 5.11 -9.55 -6.42
CA CYS A 37 4.24 -8.54 -7.01
C CYS A 37 4.95 -7.83 -8.17
N ASP A 38 4.16 -7.31 -9.10
CA ASP A 38 4.61 -6.43 -10.17
C ASP A 38 4.66 -4.99 -9.67
N ALA A 39 5.68 -4.23 -10.07
CA ALA A 39 5.74 -2.79 -9.83
C ALA A 39 5.40 -2.01 -11.10
N VAL A 40 4.35 -1.19 -11.04
CA VAL A 40 3.95 -0.29 -12.14
C VAL A 40 4.13 1.16 -11.73
N ALA A 41 4.89 1.93 -12.52
CA ALA A 41 5.01 3.38 -12.36
C ALA A 41 3.69 4.05 -12.80
N ALA A 42 3.05 4.80 -11.91
CA ALA A 42 1.79 5.48 -12.21
C ALA A 42 1.98 6.86 -12.85
N MET A 43 3.21 7.38 -12.80
CA MET A 43 3.65 8.66 -13.35
C MET A 43 5.16 8.58 -13.63
N ALA A 44 5.73 9.58 -14.31
CA ALA A 44 7.19 9.70 -14.43
C ALA A 44 7.84 9.61 -13.03
N THR A 45 8.74 8.65 -12.85
CA THR A 45 9.30 8.28 -11.56
C THR A 45 10.77 7.92 -11.73
N GLU A 46 11.60 8.35 -10.78
CA GLU A 46 12.98 7.91 -10.65
C GLU A 46 13.09 6.94 -9.48
N VAL A 47 13.92 5.91 -9.65
CA VAL A 47 14.15 4.89 -8.63
C VAL A 47 15.65 4.66 -8.47
N VAL A 48 16.07 4.36 -7.25
CA VAL A 48 17.43 3.90 -6.96
C VAL A 48 17.39 2.38 -6.88
N LEU A 49 18.20 1.72 -7.69
CA LEU A 49 18.37 0.28 -7.64
C LEU A 49 19.42 -0.07 -6.59
N VAL A 50 19.08 -0.97 -5.68
CA VAL A 50 19.99 -1.46 -4.65
C VAL A 50 20.15 -2.97 -4.83
N ALA A 51 21.40 -3.44 -4.82
CA ALA A 51 21.69 -4.86 -4.92
C ALA A 51 21.20 -5.59 -3.66
N ILE A 52 20.44 -6.67 -3.83
CA ILE A 52 19.93 -7.47 -2.70
C ILE A 52 21.08 -7.96 -1.81
N GLY A 53 22.20 -8.38 -2.39
CA GLY A 53 23.37 -8.83 -1.64
C GLY A 53 23.94 -7.76 -0.69
N GLU A 54 23.84 -6.48 -1.05
CA GLU A 54 24.28 -5.39 -0.18
C GLU A 54 23.33 -5.16 0.99
N ILE A 55 22.01 -5.28 0.75
CA ILE A 55 21.02 -5.26 1.83
C ILE A 55 21.26 -6.43 2.79
N GLN A 56 21.44 -7.65 2.26
CA GLN A 56 21.69 -8.83 3.07
C GLN A 56 22.98 -8.71 3.89
N ARG A 57 24.05 -8.18 3.29
CA ARG A 57 25.31 -7.90 3.98
C ARG A 57 25.11 -6.91 5.13
N LEU A 58 24.44 -5.78 4.88
CA LEU A 58 24.16 -4.77 5.90
C LEU A 58 23.27 -5.32 7.02
N LEU A 59 22.27 -6.16 6.71
CA LEU A 59 21.46 -6.82 7.74
C LEU A 59 22.27 -7.75 8.64
N ASN A 60 23.35 -8.33 8.13
CA ASN A 60 24.21 -9.24 8.88
C ASN A 60 25.32 -8.50 9.67
N GLU A 61 25.83 -7.40 9.13
CA GLU A 61 27.04 -6.74 9.64
C GLU A 61 26.76 -5.42 10.39
N ASP A 62 25.62 -4.76 10.12
CA ASP A 62 25.27 -3.47 10.70
C ASP A 62 23.98 -3.56 11.54
N HIS A 63 24.16 -3.56 12.86
CA HIS A 63 23.06 -3.62 13.82
C HIS A 63 22.11 -2.41 13.76
N VAL A 64 22.63 -1.22 13.40
CA VAL A 64 21.80 -0.01 13.28
C VAL A 64 20.91 -0.15 12.05
N PHE A 65 21.50 -0.55 10.92
CA PHE A 65 20.74 -0.83 9.71
C PHE A 65 19.69 -1.93 9.92
N ALA A 66 20.06 -3.04 10.55
CA ALA A 66 19.15 -4.14 10.84
C ALA A 66 17.95 -3.72 11.70
N LEU A 67 18.18 -2.85 12.70
CA LEU A 67 17.11 -2.33 13.55
C LEU A 67 16.18 -1.39 12.77
N GLU A 68 16.73 -0.47 11.96
CA GLU A 68 15.93 0.42 11.12
C GLU A 68 15.13 -0.35 10.06
N TRP A 69 15.74 -1.36 9.44
CA TRP A 69 15.06 -2.25 8.51
C TRP A 69 13.91 -3.01 9.20
N SER A 70 14.13 -3.50 10.42
CA SER A 70 13.11 -4.19 11.22
C SER A 70 11.94 -3.25 11.58
N ARG A 71 12.24 -2.00 11.94
CA ARG A 71 11.21 -0.97 12.17
C ARG A 71 10.41 -0.69 10.91
N HIS A 72 11.10 -0.52 9.78
CA HIS A 72 10.46 -0.34 8.48
C HIS A 72 9.52 -1.49 8.13
N LEU A 73 9.99 -2.74 8.17
CA LEU A 73 9.15 -3.92 7.90
C LEU A 73 7.98 -4.05 8.89
N SER A 74 8.18 -3.68 10.17
CA SER A 74 7.10 -3.71 11.16
C SER A 74 6.00 -2.70 10.81
N ASN A 75 6.37 -1.52 10.32
CA ASN A 75 5.41 -0.52 9.85
C ASN A 75 4.67 -1.01 8.59
N GLU A 76 5.38 -1.53 7.58
CA GLU A 76 4.74 -2.06 6.37
C GLU A 76 3.79 -3.23 6.69
N LEU A 77 4.13 -4.09 7.65
CA LEU A 77 3.27 -5.16 8.13
C LEU A 77 1.99 -4.62 8.80
N GLN A 78 2.12 -3.60 9.65
CA GLN A 78 0.96 -2.95 10.29
C GLN A 78 0.05 -2.30 9.24
N HIS A 79 0.62 -1.56 8.28
CA HIS A 79 -0.12 -0.97 7.16
C HIS A 79 -0.85 -2.03 6.33
N THR A 80 -0.17 -3.14 6.01
CA THR A 80 -0.75 -4.24 5.24
C THR A 80 -1.91 -4.91 5.98
N ARG A 81 -1.75 -5.19 7.28
CA ARG A 81 -2.82 -5.77 8.12
C ARG A 81 -4.02 -4.84 8.22
N LYS A 82 -3.79 -3.54 8.47
CA LYS A 82 -4.86 -2.54 8.55
C LYS A 82 -5.64 -2.45 7.23
N ARG A 83 -4.92 -2.46 6.11
CA ARG A 83 -5.53 -2.49 4.77
C ARG A 83 -6.38 -3.74 4.59
N ALA A 84 -5.87 -4.92 4.98
CA ALA A 84 -6.63 -6.16 4.90
C ALA A 84 -7.93 -6.12 5.73
N GLU A 85 -7.88 -5.55 6.93
CA GLU A 85 -9.06 -5.33 7.78
C GLU A 85 -10.10 -4.44 7.08
N ILE A 86 -9.68 -3.29 6.54
CA ILE A 86 -10.57 -2.38 5.79
C ILE A 86 -11.21 -3.12 4.62
N LEU A 87 -10.41 -3.86 3.84
CA LEU A 87 -10.90 -4.58 2.65
C LEU A 87 -11.87 -5.72 3.00
N ALA A 88 -11.80 -6.27 4.22
CA ALA A 88 -12.73 -7.28 4.70
C ALA A 88 -14.12 -6.71 5.06
N LEU A 89 -14.24 -5.39 5.24
CA LEU A 89 -15.52 -4.74 5.53
C LEU A 89 -16.45 -4.76 4.31
N ARG A 90 -17.76 -4.88 4.57
CA ARG A 90 -18.78 -5.13 3.52
C ARG A 90 -19.31 -3.87 2.85
N THR A 91 -19.34 -2.73 3.54
CA THR A 91 -20.01 -1.51 3.07
C THR A 91 -18.99 -0.42 2.77
N VAL A 92 -19.33 0.47 1.83
CA VAL A 92 -18.51 1.66 1.51
C VAL A 92 -18.32 2.53 2.75
N ALA A 93 -19.38 2.73 3.54
CA ALA A 93 -19.35 3.48 4.79
C ALA A 93 -18.33 2.90 5.78
N ALA A 94 -18.41 1.61 6.10
CA ALA A 94 -17.51 0.98 7.05
C ALA A 94 -16.05 1.02 6.57
N ARG A 95 -15.82 0.85 5.27
CA ARG A 95 -14.48 0.97 4.68
C ARG A 95 -13.92 2.37 4.79
N LEU A 96 -14.74 3.39 4.53
CA LEU A 96 -14.37 4.78 4.66
C LEU A 96 -14.08 5.14 6.13
N ASP A 97 -14.91 4.68 7.07
CA ASP A 97 -14.70 4.88 8.51
C ASP A 97 -13.38 4.26 8.96
N GLY A 98 -13.14 3.00 8.59
CA GLY A 98 -11.89 2.31 8.93
C GLY A 98 -10.64 2.98 8.37
N TRP A 99 -10.75 3.60 7.19
CA TRP A 99 -9.66 4.39 6.59
C TRP A 99 -9.46 5.74 7.28
N LEU A 100 -10.55 6.44 7.63
CA LEU A 100 -10.51 7.72 8.34
C LEU A 100 -9.92 7.58 9.74
N THR A 101 -10.29 6.54 10.50
CA THR A 101 -9.69 6.26 11.82
C THR A 101 -8.17 6.11 11.74
N TRP A 102 -7.64 5.65 10.60
CA TRP A 102 -6.21 5.49 10.40
C TRP A 102 -5.52 6.75 9.86
N SER A 103 -6.25 7.64 9.18
CA SER A 103 -5.73 8.85 8.55
C SER A 103 -6.00 10.11 9.38
N ASP A 104 -6.01 9.98 10.71
CA ASP A 104 -6.33 11.04 11.68
C ASP A 104 -7.69 11.74 11.46
N GLY A 105 -8.63 11.06 10.79
CA GLY A 105 -10.01 11.52 10.58
C GLY A 105 -10.21 12.43 9.36
N ASP A 106 -9.14 12.78 8.64
CA ASP A 106 -9.23 13.74 7.55
C ASP A 106 -9.42 13.09 6.18
N LEU A 107 -10.40 13.58 5.43
CA LEU A 107 -10.53 13.24 4.02
C LEU A 107 -9.40 13.90 3.23
N PRO A 108 -8.79 13.19 2.26
CA PRO A 108 -7.80 13.79 1.39
C PRO A 108 -8.48 14.84 0.47
N PRO A 109 -7.70 15.71 -0.18
CA PRO A 109 -8.23 16.67 -1.15
C PRO A 109 -9.08 15.97 -2.23
N LYS A 110 -10.11 16.65 -2.76
CA LYS A 110 -11.04 16.08 -3.77
C LYS A 110 -10.33 15.40 -4.95
N GLY A 111 -9.19 15.95 -5.39
CA GLY A 111 -8.38 15.38 -6.48
C GLY A 111 -7.80 14.00 -6.19
N GLU A 112 -7.77 13.58 -4.92
CA GLU A 112 -7.25 12.28 -4.50
C GLU A 112 -8.35 11.26 -4.17
N TRP A 113 -9.64 11.62 -4.25
CA TRP A 113 -10.73 10.71 -3.90
C TRP A 113 -10.79 9.47 -4.80
N ARG A 114 -10.42 9.60 -6.08
CA ARG A 114 -10.27 8.44 -6.96
C ARG A 114 -9.22 7.46 -6.43
N ARG A 115 -8.11 7.97 -5.87
CA ARG A 115 -7.05 7.14 -5.26
C ARG A 115 -7.54 6.48 -3.98
N LEU A 116 -8.28 7.23 -3.15
CA LEU A 116 -8.94 6.70 -1.95
C LEU A 116 -9.91 5.56 -2.29
N ALA A 117 -10.73 5.72 -3.34
CA ALA A 117 -11.67 4.69 -3.78
C ALA A 117 -10.95 3.38 -4.16
N GLU A 118 -9.88 3.48 -4.95
CA GLU A 118 -9.03 2.33 -5.29
C GLU A 118 -8.35 1.73 -4.04
N GLU A 119 -7.94 2.56 -3.09
CA GLU A 119 -7.28 2.15 -1.86
C GLU A 119 -8.18 1.26 -0.98
N ILE A 120 -9.44 1.66 -0.78
CA ILE A 120 -10.43 0.89 -0.02
C ILE A 120 -11.27 -0.05 -0.91
N ALA A 121 -10.86 -0.27 -2.16
CA ALA A 121 -11.47 -1.16 -3.14
C ALA A 121 -12.99 -0.93 -3.37
N VAL A 122 -13.39 0.33 -3.54
CA VAL A 122 -14.74 0.74 -3.93
C VAL A 122 -14.69 1.49 -5.27
N SER A 123 -15.83 1.62 -5.95
CA SER A 123 -15.88 2.47 -7.14
C SER A 123 -15.80 3.96 -6.74
N PRO A 124 -15.18 4.84 -7.56
CA PRO A 124 -15.19 6.27 -7.30
C PRO A 124 -16.60 6.81 -7.08
N GLU A 125 -17.56 6.39 -7.89
CA GLU A 125 -18.97 6.82 -7.80
C GLU A 125 -19.59 6.42 -6.46
N ALA A 126 -19.27 5.22 -5.97
CA ALA A 126 -19.76 4.75 -4.68
C ALA A 126 -19.16 5.57 -3.52
N LEU A 127 -17.86 5.88 -3.58
CA LEU A 127 -17.21 6.77 -2.61
C LEU A 127 -17.79 8.19 -2.64
N TYR A 128 -17.95 8.78 -3.83
CA TYR A 128 -18.55 10.12 -3.97
C TYR A 128 -19.94 10.17 -3.36
N ARG A 129 -20.81 9.18 -3.64
CA ARG A 129 -22.16 9.11 -3.05
C ARG A 129 -22.13 9.02 -1.53
N GLU A 130 -21.22 8.23 -0.97
CA GLU A 130 -21.08 8.10 0.48
C GLU A 130 -20.61 9.41 1.13
N ILE A 131 -19.61 10.08 0.55
CA ILE A 131 -19.12 11.35 1.08
C ILE A 131 -20.20 12.45 0.98
N SER A 132 -20.96 12.50 -0.11
CA SER A 132 -22.09 13.43 -0.24
C SER A 132 -23.13 13.22 0.86
N ARG A 133 -23.53 11.96 1.11
CA ARG A 133 -24.52 11.61 2.14
C ARG A 133 -24.12 12.05 3.56
N ARG A 134 -22.81 12.12 3.86
CA ARG A 134 -22.28 12.52 5.18
C ARG A 134 -22.22 14.03 5.40
N ARG A 135 -22.41 14.81 4.32
CA ARG A 135 -22.36 16.28 4.34
C ARG A 135 -23.76 16.91 4.41
N ASP A 136 -24.80 16.10 4.24
CA ASP A 136 -26.21 16.44 4.43
C ASP A 136 -26.61 16.14 5.89
#